data_AF-A0A8K0QTD6-F1
#
_entry.id   AF-A0A8K0QTD6-F1
#
_cell.length_a   1.000
_cell.length_b   1.000
_cell.length_c   1.000
_cell.angle_alpha   90.00
_cell.angle_beta   90.00
_cell.angle_gamma   90.00
#
_symmetry.space_group_name_H-M   'P 1'
#
loop_
_entity.id
_entity.type
_entity.pdbx_description
1 polymer ?
#
loop_
_entity_poly.entity_id
_entity_poly.type
_entity_poly.pdbx_seq_one_letter_code
_entity_poly.pdbx_strand_id
1 'polypeptide(L)'
;MEHEYFQKVSGFNLVPPDDATSEDDFVPVDDGQGDDEDDQGDSCAADQCIIGNWILDVSSMQAYLAQVLSTSSTQATISNLAVTGSSNFKVSKSFTSSMTFTNLDISYDGSASGFSFHTVIDLTGSVTGTVKLGTKDTFTWADPVSQGIVKTATTISGFGEPFELDFQVEQQYGPTTEVKYTCKQDKLQMTGHAGGKYAWAYTWVREALV
;
A
#
# COMPACT_ATOMS: atom_id res chain seq x y z
N MET A 1 15.75 -21.89 -7.58
CA MET A 1 15.87 -21.23 -8.90
C MET A 1 14.51 -20.80 -9.46
N GLU A 2 13.45 -21.62 -9.37
CA GLU A 2 12.10 -21.21 -9.82
C GLU A 2 11.45 -20.14 -8.91
N HIS A 3 11.55 -20.24 -7.59
CA HIS A 3 10.94 -19.28 -6.65
C HIS A 3 11.47 -17.83 -6.74
N GLU A 4 12.75 -17.62 -7.10
CA GLU A 4 13.32 -16.27 -7.26
C GLU A 4 12.93 -15.60 -8.59
N TYR A 5 12.53 -16.40 -9.59
CA TYR A 5 12.18 -15.89 -10.91
C TYR A 5 10.78 -15.24 -10.90
N PHE A 6 9.81 -15.83 -10.20
CA PHE A 6 8.44 -15.32 -10.14
C PHE A 6 8.32 -13.97 -9.44
N GLN A 7 9.17 -13.72 -8.45
CA GLN A 7 9.26 -12.45 -7.75
C GLN A 7 9.70 -11.26 -8.62
N LYS A 8 10.48 -11.56 -9.68
CA LYS A 8 10.89 -10.58 -10.69
C LYS A 8 9.83 -10.35 -11.76
N VAL A 9 8.98 -11.34 -12.04
CA VAL A 9 8.02 -11.31 -13.16
C VAL A 9 6.68 -10.69 -12.76
N SER A 10 6.24 -10.84 -11.50
CA SER A 10 4.99 -10.24 -10.99
C SER A 10 5.11 -8.79 -10.50
N GLY A 11 6.32 -8.22 -10.49
CA GLY A 11 6.57 -6.92 -9.84
C GLY A 11 6.45 -6.92 -8.31
N PHE A 12 6.15 -8.08 -7.71
CA PHE A 12 6.06 -8.28 -6.27
C PHE A 12 7.17 -9.24 -5.82
N ASN A 13 8.27 -8.68 -5.32
CA ASN A 13 9.26 -9.50 -4.61
C ASN A 13 8.65 -9.96 -3.27
N LEU A 14 8.45 -11.26 -3.08
CA LEU A 14 8.04 -11.87 -1.80
C LEU A 14 9.05 -12.94 -1.33
N VAL A 15 10.35 -12.60 -1.14
CA VAL A 15 11.33 -13.48 -0.44
C VAL A 15 11.14 -13.37 1.08
N PRO A 16 11.17 -14.47 1.86
CA PRO A 16 11.15 -14.46 3.33
C PRO A 16 12.35 -13.72 3.93
N PRO A 17 12.25 -13.18 5.17
CA PRO A 17 13.37 -12.51 5.82
C PRO A 17 14.39 -13.54 6.32
N ASP A 18 15.61 -13.49 5.75
CA ASP A 18 16.79 -14.04 6.41
C ASP A 18 17.32 -13.03 7.43
N ASP A 19 17.67 -13.61 8.58
CA ASP A 19 18.17 -13.02 9.82
C ASP A 19 19.36 -12.07 9.58
N ALA A 20 19.25 -10.84 10.06
CA ALA A 20 20.36 -9.91 10.19
C ALA A 20 20.21 -9.15 11.51
N THR A 21 20.64 -9.80 12.58
CA THR A 21 21.09 -9.15 13.80
C THR A 21 22.37 -8.37 13.51
N SER A 22 22.35 -7.05 13.73
CA SER A 22 23.57 -6.27 13.96
C SER A 22 23.30 -5.26 15.07
N GLU A 23 23.98 -5.50 16.19
CA GLU A 23 24.09 -4.63 17.35
C GLU A 23 25.02 -3.43 17.05
N ASP A 24 24.94 -2.45 17.95
CA ASP A 24 25.84 -1.31 18.18
C ASP A 24 25.76 -0.09 17.22
N ASP A 25 25.32 1.06 17.72
CA ASP A 25 26.23 1.93 18.49
C ASP A 25 25.48 3.07 19.20
N PHE A 26 25.81 3.28 20.48
CA PHE A 26 25.24 4.29 21.37
C PHE A 26 26.28 5.39 21.56
N VAL A 27 25.93 6.65 21.28
CA VAL A 27 26.74 7.80 21.70
C VAL A 27 25.81 8.85 22.30
N PRO A 28 25.90 9.15 23.62
CA PRO A 28 25.26 10.33 24.18
C PRO A 28 26.21 11.52 24.04
N VAL A 29 25.70 12.65 23.56
CA VAL A 29 26.36 13.94 23.74
C VAL A 29 25.35 14.94 24.30
N ASP A 30 25.81 15.56 25.37
CA ASP A 30 25.16 16.45 26.31
C ASP A 30 25.27 17.93 25.89
N ASP A 31 24.45 18.75 26.55
CA ASP A 31 24.54 20.20 26.79
C ASP A 31 24.26 21.22 25.68
N GLY A 32 23.14 21.94 25.85
CA GLY A 32 22.87 23.19 25.14
C GLY A 32 21.55 23.85 25.53
N GLN A 33 21.52 24.45 26.73
CA GLN A 33 20.48 25.39 27.18
C GLN A 33 20.35 26.57 26.22
N GLY A 34 19.13 26.86 25.79
CA GLY A 34 18.75 28.05 25.04
C GLY A 34 17.24 28.25 25.15
N ASP A 35 16.83 29.02 26.14
CA ASP A 35 15.48 29.58 26.25
C ASP A 35 15.33 30.66 25.17
N ASP A 36 14.28 30.57 24.35
CA ASP A 36 13.60 31.73 23.76
C ASP A 36 12.16 31.32 23.40
N GLU A 37 11.23 32.15 23.89
CA GLU A 37 9.78 32.00 23.90
C GLU A 37 9.13 32.29 22.53
N ASP A 38 7.90 31.81 22.39
CA ASP A 38 6.84 32.31 21.50
C ASP A 38 7.01 32.18 19.98
N ASP A 39 6.59 31.02 19.47
CA ASP A 39 5.79 31.00 18.25
C ASP A 39 4.64 29.99 18.40
N GLN A 40 3.50 30.47 18.92
CA GLN A 40 2.19 29.80 18.80
C GLN A 40 1.68 29.88 17.36
N GLY A 41 2.51 29.43 16.41
CA GLY A 41 2.13 29.19 15.04
C GLY A 41 1.26 27.95 14.99
N ASP A 42 -0.05 28.17 14.84
CA ASP A 42 -1.12 27.22 14.54
C ASP A 42 -0.63 25.95 13.83
N SER A 43 -0.21 24.96 14.62
CA SER A 43 0.18 23.63 14.14
C SER A 43 -1.08 22.80 13.92
N CYS A 44 -1.98 23.32 13.08
CA CYS A 44 -2.81 22.47 12.22
C CYS A 44 -1.89 21.77 11.21
N ALA A 45 -1.00 20.93 11.73
CA ALA A 45 0.06 20.23 11.02
C ALA A 45 -0.55 19.30 9.96
N ALA A 46 0.24 18.99 8.93
CA ALA A 46 -0.08 18.11 7.81
C ALA A 46 -0.72 16.74 8.20
N ASP A 47 -0.63 16.37 9.48
CA ASP A 47 -1.14 15.16 10.11
C ASP A 47 -2.67 15.05 10.23
N GLN A 48 -3.43 16.14 10.08
CA GLN A 48 -4.90 16.08 10.13
C GLN A 48 -5.55 15.72 8.80
N CYS A 49 -4.83 15.82 7.69
CA CYS A 49 -5.49 15.76 6.40
C CYS A 49 -6.07 14.35 6.14
N ILE A 50 -5.47 13.29 6.67
CA ILE A 50 -5.92 11.90 6.52
C ILE A 50 -7.26 11.63 7.24
N ILE A 51 -7.60 12.45 8.25
CA ILE A 51 -8.87 12.34 8.98
C ILE A 51 -10.04 12.62 8.02
N GLY A 52 -11.01 11.71 8.00
CA GLY A 52 -12.20 11.83 7.16
C GLY A 52 -12.67 10.49 6.60
N ASN A 53 -13.67 10.56 5.74
CA ASN A 53 -14.14 9.44 4.93
C ASN A 53 -13.64 9.61 3.50
N TRP A 54 -13.15 8.53 2.94
CA TRP A 54 -12.47 8.48 1.65
C TRP A 54 -13.06 7.35 0.83
N ILE A 55 -13.37 7.63 -0.43
CA ILE A 55 -13.92 6.68 -1.38
C ILE A 55 -12.90 6.47 -2.48
N LEU A 56 -12.67 5.21 -2.86
CA LEU A 56 -11.72 4.86 -3.89
C LEU A 56 -12.05 5.58 -5.19
N ASP A 57 -11.09 6.31 -5.73
CA ASP A 57 -11.18 6.89 -7.06
C ASP A 57 -10.56 5.91 -8.05
N VAL A 58 -11.41 5.07 -8.64
CA VAL A 58 -11.01 4.00 -9.57
C VAL A 58 -10.19 4.55 -10.74
N SER A 59 -10.57 5.70 -11.30
CA SER A 59 -9.87 6.27 -12.46
C SER A 59 -8.48 6.78 -12.06
N SER A 60 -8.39 7.51 -10.94
CA SER A 60 -7.09 7.97 -10.45
C SER A 60 -6.21 6.80 -9.97
N MET A 61 -6.78 5.77 -9.35
CA MET A 61 -6.07 4.56 -8.96
C MET A 61 -5.49 3.83 -10.16
N GLN A 62 -6.26 3.65 -11.24
CA GLN A 62 -5.79 3.00 -12.46
C GLN A 62 -4.60 3.77 -13.06
N ALA A 63 -4.69 5.10 -13.15
CA ALA A 63 -3.58 5.92 -13.62
C ALA A 63 -2.35 5.83 -12.71
N TYR A 64 -2.57 5.82 -11.39
CA TYR A 64 -1.49 5.74 -10.41
C TYR A 64 -0.79 4.37 -10.43
N LEU A 65 -1.53 3.28 -10.52
CA LEU A 65 -0.98 1.94 -10.69
C LEU A 65 -0.18 1.80 -11.98
N ALA A 66 -0.67 2.33 -13.10
CA ALA A 66 0.08 2.32 -14.36
C ALA A 66 1.43 3.05 -14.22
N GLN A 67 1.44 4.20 -13.52
CA GLN A 67 2.67 4.94 -13.22
C GLN A 67 3.61 4.11 -12.35
N VAL A 68 3.15 3.59 -11.21
CA VAL A 68 3.98 2.85 -10.27
C VAL A 68 4.57 1.60 -10.93
N LEU A 69 3.76 0.82 -11.64
CA LEU A 69 4.19 -0.38 -12.35
C LEU A 69 5.20 -0.09 -13.47
N SER A 70 5.07 1.05 -14.17
CA SER A 70 6.06 1.46 -15.18
C SER A 70 7.42 1.81 -14.58
N THR A 71 7.46 2.23 -13.31
CA THR A 71 8.70 2.60 -12.61
C THR A 71 9.33 1.45 -11.84
N SER A 72 8.57 0.39 -11.54
CA SER A 72 9.05 -0.71 -10.70
C SER A 72 9.90 -1.74 -11.45
N SER A 73 9.84 -1.77 -12.78
CA SER A 73 10.66 -2.69 -13.59
C SER A 73 11.00 -2.09 -14.95
N THR A 74 12.29 -2.12 -15.30
CA THR A 74 12.76 -1.75 -16.65
C THR A 74 12.60 -2.88 -17.65
N GLN A 75 12.21 -4.08 -17.20
CA GLN A 75 12.13 -5.30 -18.01
C GLN A 75 10.70 -5.81 -18.19
N ALA A 76 9.75 -5.26 -17.43
CA ALA A 76 8.35 -5.59 -17.55
C ALA A 76 7.57 -4.45 -18.20
N THR A 77 6.71 -4.78 -19.16
CA THR A 77 5.73 -3.84 -19.72
C THR A 77 4.35 -4.22 -19.19
N ILE A 78 3.57 -3.25 -18.74
CA ILE A 78 2.17 -3.45 -18.35
C ILE A 78 1.26 -2.75 -19.35
N SER A 79 0.16 -3.42 -19.71
CA SER A 79 -0.87 -2.91 -20.61
C SER A 79 -2.25 -3.39 -20.17
N ASN A 80 -3.31 -2.81 -20.75
CA ASN A 80 -4.70 -3.21 -20.48
C ASN A 80 -5.07 -3.24 -18.99
N LEU A 81 -4.44 -2.38 -18.19
CA LEU A 81 -4.76 -2.25 -16.77
C LEU A 81 -6.20 -1.77 -16.62
N ALA A 82 -7.01 -2.54 -15.92
CA ALA A 82 -8.37 -2.21 -15.53
C ALA A 82 -8.53 -2.36 -14.02
N VAL A 83 -9.26 -1.42 -13.42
CA VAL A 83 -9.63 -1.47 -12.00
C VAL A 83 -11.15 -1.35 -11.91
N THR A 84 -11.79 -2.21 -11.12
CA THR A 84 -13.23 -2.14 -10.82
C THR A 84 -13.49 -2.37 -9.33
N GLY A 85 -14.74 -2.15 -8.90
CA GLY A 85 -15.12 -2.32 -7.51
C GLY A 85 -15.04 -1.04 -6.70
N SER A 86 -14.95 -1.19 -5.38
CA SER A 86 -14.91 -0.04 -4.47
C SER A 86 -14.13 -0.32 -3.20
N SER A 87 -13.65 0.77 -2.60
CA SER A 87 -13.11 0.74 -1.26
C SER A 87 -13.50 2.01 -0.51
N ASN A 88 -13.72 1.87 0.79
CA ASN A 88 -13.92 2.99 1.69
C ASN A 88 -12.82 2.97 2.75
N PHE A 89 -12.19 4.12 2.97
CA PHE A 89 -11.21 4.32 4.02
C PHE A 89 -11.69 5.44 4.95
N LYS A 90 -11.74 5.17 6.25
CA LYS A 90 -12.21 6.11 7.26
C LYS A 90 -11.16 6.25 8.34
N VAL A 91 -10.92 7.49 8.76
CA VAL A 91 -10.06 7.83 9.88
C VAL A 91 -10.79 8.85 10.74
N SER A 92 -11.05 8.50 12.00
CA SER A 92 -11.65 9.42 12.97
C SER A 92 -10.62 10.42 13.50
N LYS A 93 -11.09 11.42 14.26
CA LYS A 93 -10.19 12.36 14.98
C LYS A 93 -9.31 11.67 16.04
N SER A 94 -9.70 10.50 16.51
CA SER A 94 -8.90 9.66 17.42
C SER A 94 -8.00 8.67 16.67
N PHE A 95 -7.90 8.79 15.34
CA PHE A 95 -7.21 7.86 14.44
C PHE A 95 -7.74 6.42 14.44
N THR A 96 -8.88 6.18 15.07
CA THR A 96 -9.62 4.93 14.88
C THR A 96 -10.04 4.85 13.42
N SER A 97 -9.64 3.78 12.77
CA SER A 97 -9.64 3.70 11.31
C SER A 97 -10.21 2.39 10.81
N SER A 98 -10.78 2.44 9.62
CA SER A 98 -11.28 1.26 8.90
C SER A 98 -11.01 1.40 7.42
N MET A 99 -10.57 0.32 6.78
CA MET A 99 -10.49 0.18 5.34
C MET A 99 -11.37 -1.01 4.95
N THR A 100 -12.25 -0.85 3.97
CA THR A 100 -13.10 -1.93 3.47
C THR A 100 -12.99 -1.99 1.96
N PHE A 101 -12.94 -3.20 1.43
CA PHE A 101 -12.87 -3.50 0.01
C PHE A 101 -14.10 -4.32 -0.36
N THR A 102 -14.76 -3.94 -1.45
CA THR A 102 -15.95 -4.63 -1.95
C THR A 102 -15.74 -4.93 -3.41
N ASN A 103 -15.39 -6.19 -3.70
CA ASN A 103 -15.07 -6.72 -5.03
C ASN A 103 -14.10 -5.79 -5.77
N LEU A 104 -13.00 -5.39 -5.12
CA LEU A 104 -11.98 -4.57 -5.75
C LEU A 104 -11.16 -5.48 -6.67
N ASP A 105 -11.40 -5.38 -7.97
CA ASP A 105 -10.70 -6.16 -8.98
C ASP A 105 -9.65 -5.31 -9.68
N ILE A 106 -8.47 -5.87 -9.87
CA ILE A 106 -7.39 -5.30 -10.67
C ILE A 106 -6.98 -6.36 -11.69
N SER A 107 -7.04 -6.03 -12.96
CA SER A 107 -6.55 -6.90 -14.03
C SER A 107 -5.60 -6.16 -14.96
N TYR A 108 -4.60 -6.86 -15.47
CA TYR A 108 -3.66 -6.30 -16.42
C TYR A 108 -2.95 -7.39 -17.22
N ASP A 109 -2.49 -6.99 -18.40
CA ASP A 109 -1.56 -7.77 -19.20
C ASP A 109 -0.14 -7.29 -18.94
N GLY A 110 0.79 -8.24 -18.89
CA GLY A 110 2.20 -7.98 -18.71
C GLY A 110 3.05 -8.70 -19.74
N SER A 111 4.25 -8.19 -19.98
CA SER A 111 5.30 -8.98 -20.61
C SER A 111 6.63 -8.78 -19.89
N ALA A 112 7.36 -9.85 -19.62
CA ALA A 112 8.66 -9.81 -18.98
C ALA A 112 9.50 -11.01 -19.42
N SER A 113 10.80 -10.79 -19.66
CA SER A 113 11.74 -11.85 -20.03
C SER A 113 11.30 -12.73 -21.22
N GLY A 114 10.54 -12.16 -22.16
CA GLY A 114 10.02 -12.86 -23.35
C GLY A 114 8.72 -13.63 -23.14
N PHE A 115 8.13 -13.59 -21.94
CA PHE A 115 6.82 -14.18 -21.65
C PHE A 115 5.76 -13.10 -21.54
N SER A 116 4.60 -13.35 -22.15
CA SER A 116 3.39 -12.56 -21.92
C SER A 116 2.55 -13.24 -20.85
N PHE A 117 1.92 -12.45 -19.98
CA PHE A 117 1.07 -12.94 -18.92
C PHE A 117 -0.15 -12.05 -18.72
N HIS A 118 -1.20 -12.62 -18.14
CA HIS A 118 -2.40 -11.92 -17.69
C HIS A 118 -2.56 -12.16 -16.20
N THR A 119 -2.75 -11.11 -15.41
CA THR A 119 -2.94 -11.19 -13.97
C THR A 119 -4.28 -10.60 -13.58
N VAL A 120 -4.99 -11.29 -12.70
CA VAL A 120 -6.20 -10.84 -12.03
C VAL A 120 -5.98 -10.89 -10.52
N ILE A 121 -6.39 -9.82 -9.83
CA ILE A 121 -6.38 -9.70 -8.38
C ILE A 121 -7.81 -9.32 -7.97
N ASP A 122 -8.43 -10.13 -7.12
CA ASP A 122 -9.73 -9.84 -6.48
C ASP A 122 -9.50 -9.65 -4.98
N LEU A 123 -9.85 -8.47 -4.47
CA LEU A 123 -9.76 -8.13 -3.07
C LEU A 123 -11.15 -7.81 -2.52
N THR A 124 -11.61 -8.69 -1.62
CA THR A 124 -12.78 -8.47 -0.78
C THR A 124 -12.43 -8.73 0.66
N GLY A 125 -12.64 -7.72 1.52
CA GLY A 125 -12.24 -7.80 2.91
C GLY A 125 -12.26 -6.45 3.61
N SER A 126 -11.75 -6.42 4.83
CA SER A 126 -11.62 -5.19 5.58
C SER A 126 -10.51 -5.26 6.60
N VAL A 127 -10.05 -4.10 7.02
CA VAL A 127 -9.07 -3.88 8.07
C VAL A 127 -9.65 -2.83 9.00
N THR A 128 -9.63 -3.07 10.30
CA THR A 128 -9.93 -2.06 11.32
C THR A 128 -8.76 -1.97 12.27
N GLY A 129 -8.57 -0.82 12.91
CA GLY A 129 -7.49 -0.61 13.86
C GLY A 129 -7.29 0.86 14.15
N THR A 130 -6.12 1.21 14.65
CA THR A 130 -5.74 2.61 14.85
C THR A 130 -4.60 2.97 13.91
N VAL A 131 -4.71 4.08 13.19
CA VAL A 131 -3.60 4.62 12.41
C VAL A 131 -2.58 5.23 13.38
N LYS A 132 -1.37 4.69 13.39
CA LYS A 132 -0.24 5.23 14.15
C LYS A 132 0.65 6.00 13.19
N LEU A 133 0.56 7.32 13.23
CA LEU A 133 1.38 8.20 12.39
C LEU A 133 2.87 8.01 12.70
N GLY A 134 3.67 7.93 11.65
CA GLY A 134 5.12 7.92 11.68
C GLY A 134 5.69 9.28 11.30
N THR A 135 6.95 9.31 10.86
CA THR A 135 7.58 10.53 10.34
C THR A 135 7.40 10.62 8.82
N LYS A 136 7.41 11.82 8.24
CA LYS A 136 7.45 12.05 6.78
C LYS A 136 6.27 11.41 6.00
N ASP A 137 5.04 11.73 6.39
CA ASP A 137 3.82 11.25 5.72
C ASP A 137 3.75 9.71 5.64
N THR A 138 4.08 9.05 6.76
CA THR A 138 3.97 7.60 6.91
C THR A 138 3.06 7.22 8.07
N PHE A 139 2.49 6.02 8.05
CA PHE A 139 1.81 5.42 9.20
C PHE A 139 1.90 3.90 9.18
N THR A 140 1.63 3.29 10.32
CA THR A 140 1.35 1.84 10.45
C THR A 140 0.00 1.61 11.13
N TRP A 141 -0.52 0.39 11.03
CA TRP A 141 -1.71 0.00 11.78
C TRP A 141 -1.32 -0.50 13.18
N ALA A 142 -1.88 0.10 14.22
CA ALA A 142 -1.84 -0.43 15.57
C ALA A 142 -3.09 -1.30 15.82
N ASP A 143 -2.86 -2.48 16.39
CA ASP A 143 -3.86 -3.50 16.70
C ASP A 143 -4.83 -3.80 15.53
N PRO A 144 -4.32 -4.08 14.31
CA PRO A 144 -5.18 -4.31 13.17
C PRO A 144 -5.97 -5.62 13.35
N VAL A 145 -7.26 -5.56 13.06
CA VAL A 145 -8.11 -6.73 12.86
C VAL A 145 -8.48 -6.75 11.38
N SER A 146 -8.00 -7.77 10.68
CA SER A 146 -8.23 -7.93 9.24
C SER A 146 -9.11 -9.14 8.97
N GLN A 147 -9.91 -9.06 7.92
CA GLN A 147 -10.73 -10.16 7.41
C GLN A 147 -10.77 -10.12 5.88
N GLY A 148 -10.93 -11.29 5.29
CA GLY A 148 -11.01 -11.44 3.83
C GLY A 148 -9.72 -11.97 3.22
N ILE A 149 -9.81 -12.26 1.92
CA ILE A 149 -8.74 -12.89 1.14
C ILE A 149 -8.49 -12.03 -0.08
N VAL A 150 -7.23 -11.87 -0.42
CA VAL A 150 -6.80 -11.38 -1.73
C VAL A 150 -6.57 -12.60 -2.59
N LYS A 151 -7.36 -12.74 -3.64
CA LYS A 151 -7.20 -13.81 -4.61
C LYS A 151 -6.39 -13.32 -5.77
N THR A 152 -5.41 -14.10 -6.20
CA THR A 152 -4.62 -13.73 -7.37
C THR A 152 -4.50 -14.91 -8.31
N ALA A 153 -4.68 -14.66 -9.60
CA ALA A 153 -4.48 -15.63 -10.65
C ALA A 153 -3.61 -15.00 -11.74
N THR A 154 -2.53 -15.68 -12.12
CA THR A 154 -1.67 -15.25 -13.23
C THR A 154 -1.55 -16.36 -14.26
N THR A 155 -1.96 -16.06 -15.49
CA THR A 155 -1.86 -16.97 -16.64
C THR A 155 -0.69 -16.53 -17.50
N ILE A 156 0.30 -17.40 -17.71
CA ILE A 156 1.43 -17.12 -18.60
C ILE A 156 1.14 -17.76 -19.96
N SER A 157 1.26 -17.00 -21.04
CA SER A 157 1.01 -17.50 -22.39
C SER A 157 1.94 -18.65 -22.73
N GLY A 158 1.37 -19.76 -23.23
CA GLY A 158 2.11 -20.98 -23.52
C GLY A 158 2.36 -21.89 -22.32
N PHE A 159 1.99 -21.46 -21.11
CA PHE A 159 1.88 -22.32 -19.94
C PHE A 159 0.42 -22.75 -19.78
N GLY A 160 0.20 -23.83 -19.01
CA GLY A 160 -1.12 -24.43 -18.80
C GLY A 160 -2.03 -23.59 -17.88
N GLU A 161 -2.53 -24.22 -16.83
CA GLU A 161 -3.47 -23.59 -15.88
C GLU A 161 -2.89 -22.31 -15.22
N PRO A 162 -3.75 -21.36 -14.80
CA PRO A 162 -3.33 -20.19 -14.05
C PRO A 162 -2.59 -20.57 -12.77
N PHE A 163 -1.55 -19.80 -12.44
CA PHE A 163 -0.92 -19.86 -11.13
C PHE A 163 -1.72 -19.02 -10.14
N GLU A 164 -2.25 -19.66 -9.10
CA GLU A 164 -3.01 -19.00 -8.05
C GLU A 164 -2.13 -18.76 -6.81
N LEU A 165 -2.14 -17.53 -6.30
CA LEU A 165 -1.46 -17.17 -5.05
C LEU A 165 -2.39 -16.33 -4.18
N ASP A 166 -3.22 -17.03 -3.43
CA ASP A 166 -4.16 -16.40 -2.51
C ASP A 166 -3.50 -16.14 -1.16
N PHE A 167 -3.81 -15.00 -0.55
CA PHE A 167 -3.31 -14.65 0.78
C PHE A 167 -4.34 -13.87 1.59
N GLN A 168 -4.19 -13.93 2.92
CA GLN A 168 -5.08 -13.21 3.83
C GLN A 168 -4.79 -11.71 3.77
N VAL A 169 -5.82 -10.88 3.90
CA VAL A 169 -5.68 -9.41 3.95
C VAL A 169 -4.67 -8.98 5.03
N GLU A 170 -4.62 -9.66 6.17
CA GLU A 170 -3.68 -9.34 7.26
C GLU A 170 -2.20 -9.34 6.83
N GLN A 171 -1.83 -10.09 5.78
CA GLN A 171 -0.47 -10.16 5.29
C GLN A 171 -0.02 -8.88 4.57
N GLN A 172 -0.97 -8.08 4.08
CA GLN A 172 -0.72 -6.80 3.38
C GLN A 172 -1.12 -5.56 4.17
N TYR A 173 -1.90 -5.73 5.23
CA TYR A 173 -2.42 -4.65 6.06
C TYR A 173 -2.19 -4.90 7.56
N GLY A 174 -1.16 -5.69 7.86
CA GLY A 174 -0.75 -6.01 9.23
C GLY A 174 0.05 -4.88 9.89
N PRO A 175 0.42 -5.06 11.18
CA PRO A 175 1.07 -4.01 11.97
C PRO A 175 2.47 -3.66 11.50
N THR A 176 3.09 -4.52 10.69
CA THR A 176 4.41 -4.32 10.08
C THR A 176 4.34 -3.67 8.70
N THR A 177 3.15 -3.38 8.20
CA THR A 177 2.98 -2.68 6.91
C THR A 177 3.18 -1.18 7.12
N GLU A 178 4.22 -0.64 6.50
CA GLU A 178 4.42 0.81 6.43
C GLU A 178 3.59 1.36 5.27
N VAL A 179 2.75 2.34 5.56
CA VAL A 179 1.97 3.06 4.55
C VAL A 179 2.56 4.44 4.37
N LYS A 180 3.03 4.75 3.16
CA LYS A 180 3.38 6.11 2.77
C LYS A 180 2.16 6.74 2.15
N TYR A 181 1.88 7.99 2.48
CA TYR A 181 0.73 8.69 1.96
C TYR A 181 1.08 10.08 1.45
N THR A 182 0.27 10.59 0.54
CA THR A 182 0.28 11.99 0.13
C THR A 182 -1.15 12.45 0.09
N CYS A 183 -1.38 13.61 0.68
CA CYS A 183 -2.73 14.06 0.97
C CYS A 183 -2.80 15.55 0.68
N LYS A 184 -3.59 15.90 -0.33
CA LYS A 184 -3.74 17.27 -0.83
C LYS A 184 -5.20 17.52 -1.12
N GLN A 185 -5.78 18.50 -0.43
CA GLN A 185 -7.18 18.89 -0.58
C GLN A 185 -8.13 17.69 -0.35
N ASP A 186 -8.82 17.27 -1.40
CA ASP A 186 -9.78 16.19 -1.44
C ASP A 186 -9.19 14.89 -2.00
N LYS A 187 -7.87 14.81 -2.22
CA LYS A 187 -7.19 13.62 -2.74
C LYS A 187 -6.22 13.02 -1.74
N LEU A 188 -6.28 11.70 -1.62
CA LEU A 188 -5.40 10.89 -0.81
C LEU A 188 -4.80 9.78 -1.66
N GLN A 189 -3.48 9.72 -1.73
CA GLN A 189 -2.75 8.64 -2.38
C GLN A 189 -1.98 7.90 -1.32
N MET A 190 -1.98 6.57 -1.38
CA MET A 190 -1.17 5.76 -0.48
C MET A 190 -0.48 4.63 -1.21
N THR A 191 0.66 4.23 -0.65
CA THR A 191 1.38 3.03 -1.03
C THR A 191 1.73 2.23 0.22
N GLY A 192 1.36 0.96 0.26
CA GLY A 192 1.73 0.04 1.33
C GLY A 192 3.00 -0.71 1.01
N HIS A 193 3.85 -0.88 2.03
CA HIS A 193 5.07 -1.66 1.97
C HIS A 193 5.06 -2.73 3.07
N ALA A 194 4.98 -3.99 2.67
CA ALA A 194 5.04 -5.14 3.57
C ALA A 194 6.42 -5.80 3.46
N GLY A 195 7.09 -6.03 4.60
CA GLY A 195 8.46 -6.57 4.62
C GLY A 195 9.47 -5.70 3.85
N GLY A 196 9.27 -4.37 3.85
CA GLY A 196 10.12 -3.41 3.13
C GLY A 196 9.90 -3.36 1.62
N LYS A 197 8.90 -4.07 1.09
CA LYS A 197 8.64 -4.20 -0.35
C LYS A 197 7.27 -3.65 -0.71
N TYR A 198 7.17 -3.04 -1.89
CA TYR A 198 5.92 -2.51 -2.41
C TYR A 198 4.85 -3.61 -2.47
N ALA A 199 3.67 -3.35 -1.89
CA ALA A 199 2.57 -4.30 -1.81
C ALA A 199 1.31 -3.82 -2.53
N TRP A 200 1.00 -2.52 -2.47
CA TRP A 200 -0.20 -1.96 -3.09
C TRP A 200 -0.12 -0.44 -3.23
N ALA A 201 -0.94 0.11 -4.12
CA ALA A 201 -1.13 1.55 -4.27
C ALA A 201 -2.60 1.86 -4.54
N TYR A 202 -3.11 2.88 -3.86
CA TYR A 202 -4.50 3.31 -3.97
C TYR A 202 -4.59 4.82 -4.02
N THR A 203 -5.65 5.31 -4.66
CA THR A 203 -6.03 6.71 -4.64
C THR A 203 -7.49 6.81 -4.23
N TRP A 204 -7.78 7.69 -3.29
CA TRP A 204 -9.13 8.01 -2.84
C TRP A 204 -9.42 9.49 -3.01
N VAL A 205 -10.70 9.79 -3.12
CA VAL A 205 -11.25 11.13 -3.00
C VAL A 205 -12.06 11.25 -1.70
N ARG A 206 -12.05 12.44 -1.11
CA ARG A 206 -12.82 12.70 0.10
C ARG A 206 -14.31 12.58 -0.22
N GLU A 207 -15.04 11.86 0.61
CA GLU A 207 -16.49 11.81 0.53
C GLU A 207 -17.05 13.22 0.75
N ALA A 208 -17.76 13.76 -0.24
CA ALA A 208 -18.43 15.04 -0.10
C ALA A 208 -19.53 14.92 0.96
N LEU A 209 -19.54 15.84 1.93
CA LEU A 209 -20.67 15.98 2.85
C LEU A 209 -21.86 16.51 2.04
N VAL A 210 -22.86 15.66 1.83
CA VAL A 210 -24.16 16.04 1.21
C VAL A 210 -25.06 16.66 2.27
#